data_AF-A0A7S4N3L2-F1
#
_entry.id   AF-A0A7S4N3L2-F1
#
_cell.length_a   1.000
_cell.length_b   1.000
_cell.length_c   1.000
_cell.angle_alpha   90.00
_cell.angle_beta   90.00
_cell.angle_gamma   90.00
#
_symmetry.space_group_name_H-M   'P 1'
#
loop_
_entity.id
_entity.type
_entity.pdbx_description
1 polymer ?
#
loop_
_entity_poly.entity_id
_entity_poly.type
_entity_poly.pdbx_seq_one_letter_code
_entity_poly.pdbx_strand_id
1 'polypeptide(L)'
;GSLVGMERIHMKTKYMPSTSHPRPSKVDIHSGARKHLFETVDDKAFQELKKQLHESGYSEIVGFESVALVKRLFSELTSMRDTQQTLTQHLNDKNSSELNLQRQLHPLQKEISRLVRENNQLHLELIQSGEESEALKSKHKLSTKQYEGKIRDQQFMISEQAKHIHSLEGKVQEQKERIESLLDNHWVYTASNSGESVPIGMEISMSANPSPPQPEIDHAVEQEFVDLHDATAKQILMLEEKLQESASTQVQLQTELDVLQLKLKNREKEILRMGKLLSQNINSEQEYLEKQVDTKDETIKRLNQQLDFLSEQVALGESL
;
A
#
# COMPACT_ATOMS: atom_id res chain seq x y z
N GLY A 1 25.55 -1.09 -1.47
CA GLY A 1 26.95 -0.93 -1.07
C GLY A 1 27.36 -2.18 -0.33
N SER A 2 28.22 -3.00 -0.94
CA SER A 2 28.72 -4.25 -0.38
C SER A 2 30.02 -3.97 0.38
N LEU A 3 30.09 -4.34 1.66
CA LEU A 3 31.33 -4.34 2.44
C LEU A 3 31.41 -5.71 3.14
N VAL A 4 32.03 -6.65 2.45
CA VAL A 4 32.45 -7.96 2.96
C VAL A 4 33.80 -7.75 3.65
N GLY A 5 33.83 -7.95 4.98
CA GLY A 5 35.06 -7.99 5.75
C GLY A 5 35.85 -9.26 5.44
N MET A 6 37.03 -9.11 4.85
CA MET A 6 38.02 -10.18 4.71
C MET A 6 39.03 -10.09 5.85
N GLU A 7 38.95 -11.01 6.81
CA GLU A 7 40.03 -11.25 7.77
C GLU A 7 41.13 -12.10 7.12
N ARG A 8 42.34 -11.54 7.04
CA ARG A 8 43.55 -12.19 6.54
C ARG A 8 44.26 -12.93 7.69
N ILE A 9 44.26 -14.26 7.63
CA ILE A 9 45.07 -15.10 8.52
C ILE A 9 46.53 -15.03 8.06
N HIS A 10 47.37 -14.45 8.90
CA HIS A 10 48.82 -14.35 8.73
C HIS A 10 49.51 -15.66 9.13
N MET A 11 50.15 -16.34 8.18
CA MET A 11 51.07 -17.44 8.49
C MET A 11 52.43 -16.87 8.94
N LYS A 12 52.77 -17.07 10.21
CA LYS A 12 54.12 -16.80 10.76
C LYS A 12 55.05 -17.96 10.43
N THR A 13 55.82 -17.84 9.36
CA THR A 13 57.04 -18.64 9.14
C THR A 13 58.16 -18.10 10.03
N LYS A 14 58.52 -18.84 11.07
CA LYS A 14 59.74 -18.58 11.86
C LYS A 14 60.96 -19.16 11.11
N TYR A 15 61.85 -18.27 10.70
CA TYR A 15 63.25 -18.56 10.38
C TYR A 15 64.04 -18.83 11.66
N MET A 16 64.99 -19.77 11.63
CA MET A 16 66.25 -19.85 12.40
C MET A 16 67.01 -21.13 11.94
N PRO A 17 68.34 -21.27 12.14
CA PRO A 17 69.41 -20.74 11.29
C PRO A 17 70.27 -21.85 10.65
N SER A 18 71.14 -21.46 9.72
CA SER A 18 72.17 -22.33 9.14
C SER A 18 73.16 -22.82 10.18
N THR A 19 73.35 -24.13 10.30
CA THR A 19 74.48 -24.74 11.00
C THR A 19 75.30 -25.60 10.03
N SER A 20 76.61 -25.43 10.16
CA SER A 20 77.68 -25.94 9.33
C SER A 20 77.76 -27.47 9.29
N HIS A 21 78.07 -27.99 8.12
CA HIS A 21 78.46 -29.39 7.93
C HIS A 21 79.88 -29.64 8.48
N PRO A 22 80.10 -30.72 9.25
CA PRO A 22 81.37 -31.43 9.25
C PRO A 22 81.32 -32.57 8.20
N ARG A 23 82.39 -32.70 7.40
CA ARG A 23 82.63 -33.85 6.53
C ARG A 23 82.66 -35.16 7.36
N PRO A 24 82.10 -36.27 6.86
CA PRO A 24 82.33 -37.57 7.49
C PRO A 24 83.72 -38.06 7.10
N SER A 25 84.58 -38.27 8.09
CA SER A 25 85.73 -39.16 7.95
C SER A 25 85.22 -40.60 7.79
N LYS A 26 85.81 -41.32 6.83
CA LYS A 26 85.70 -42.77 6.65
C LYS A 26 86.07 -43.52 7.95
N VAL A 27 85.83 -44.84 7.93
CA VAL A 27 86.28 -45.88 8.88
C VAL A 27 85.20 -46.12 9.96
N ASP A 28 84.61 -47.28 10.23
CA ASP A 28 84.93 -48.66 9.90
C ASP A 28 83.69 -49.59 9.95
N ILE A 29 83.89 -50.78 9.37
CA ILE A 29 83.01 -51.93 9.22
C ILE A 29 82.49 -52.45 10.57
N HIS A 30 81.19 -52.33 10.88
CA HIS A 30 80.47 -53.21 11.82
C HIS A 30 79.12 -53.62 11.21
N SER A 31 79.11 -54.66 10.36
CA SER A 31 77.90 -55.15 9.67
C SER A 31 77.06 -56.16 10.47
N GLY A 32 77.46 -56.54 11.68
CA GLY A 32 76.74 -57.47 12.55
C GLY A 32 75.74 -56.82 13.51
N ALA A 33 76.10 -55.70 14.15
CA ALA A 33 75.23 -55.05 15.15
C ALA A 33 74.02 -54.34 14.52
N ARG A 34 74.16 -53.81 13.30
CA ARG A 34 73.05 -53.16 12.58
C ARG A 34 71.98 -54.13 12.13
N LYS A 35 72.32 -55.38 11.78
CA LYS A 35 71.34 -56.40 11.37
C LYS A 35 70.51 -56.86 12.56
N HIS A 36 71.15 -57.21 13.67
CA HIS A 36 70.46 -57.62 14.89
C HIS A 36 69.60 -56.49 15.51
N LEU A 37 70.02 -55.22 15.36
CA LEU A 37 69.23 -54.06 15.82
C LEU A 37 68.03 -53.78 14.89
N PHE A 38 68.15 -54.04 13.59
CA PHE A 38 67.03 -53.97 12.64
C PHE A 38 66.01 -55.08 12.92
N GLU A 39 66.48 -56.32 13.06
CA GLU A 39 65.65 -57.50 13.36
C GLU A 39 64.87 -57.35 14.68
N THR A 40 65.51 -56.81 15.73
CA THR A 40 64.86 -56.62 17.04
C THR A 40 63.92 -55.41 17.10
N VAL A 41 64.11 -54.40 16.25
CA VAL A 41 63.19 -53.26 16.12
C VAL A 41 61.97 -53.64 15.28
N ASP A 42 62.17 -54.40 14.21
CA ASP A 42 61.10 -54.92 13.37
C ASP A 42 60.27 -56.00 14.09
N ASP A 43 60.88 -56.82 14.95
CA ASP A 43 60.16 -57.78 15.81
C ASP A 43 59.23 -57.09 16.82
N LYS A 44 59.68 -56.00 17.44
CA LYS A 44 58.84 -55.23 18.36
C LYS A 44 57.69 -54.53 17.64
N ALA A 45 57.98 -53.93 16.48
CA ALA A 45 56.97 -53.31 15.64
C ALA A 45 55.95 -54.32 15.09
N PHE A 46 56.39 -55.54 14.80
CA PHE A 46 55.56 -56.66 14.37
C PHE A 46 54.62 -57.15 15.47
N GLN A 47 55.12 -57.34 16.69
CA GLN A 47 54.29 -57.74 17.83
C GLN A 47 53.27 -56.66 18.19
N GLU A 48 53.65 -55.38 18.13
CA GLU A 48 52.75 -54.25 18.38
C GLU A 48 51.64 -54.15 17.31
N LEU A 49 52.00 -54.32 16.03
CA LEU A 49 51.04 -54.35 14.93
C LEU A 49 50.07 -55.54 15.07
N LYS A 50 50.60 -56.73 15.37
CA LYS A 50 49.79 -57.94 15.58
C LYS A 50 48.80 -57.76 16.73
N LYS A 51 49.23 -57.10 17.82
CA LYS A 51 48.35 -56.76 18.94
C LYS A 51 47.24 -55.78 18.51
N GLN A 52 47.58 -54.72 17.78
CA GLN A 52 46.61 -53.72 17.28
C GLN A 52 45.58 -54.33 16.30
N LEU A 53 46.02 -55.21 15.39
CA LEU A 53 45.14 -55.94 14.49
C LEU A 53 44.22 -56.89 15.26
N HIS A 54 44.76 -57.63 16.24
CA HIS A 54 43.97 -58.54 17.06
C HIS A 54 42.94 -57.81 17.93
N GLU A 55 43.33 -56.68 18.54
CA GLU A 55 42.42 -55.76 19.25
C GLU A 55 41.32 -55.21 18.32
N SER A 56 41.61 -55.08 17.03
CA SER A 56 40.66 -54.66 15.99
C SER A 56 39.89 -55.81 15.34
N GLY A 57 40.05 -57.04 15.83
CA GLY A 57 39.34 -58.24 15.38
C GLY A 57 39.95 -58.97 14.18
N TYR A 58 41.13 -58.53 13.69
CA TYR A 58 41.83 -59.21 12.59
C TYR A 58 42.79 -60.27 13.16
N SER A 59 42.53 -61.54 12.82
CA SER A 59 43.29 -62.69 13.35
C SER A 59 44.16 -63.39 12.28
N GLU A 60 44.33 -62.78 11.11
CA GLU A 60 45.09 -63.35 10.00
C GLU A 60 46.61 -63.30 10.22
N ILE A 61 47.32 -64.26 9.63
CA ILE A 61 48.77 -64.41 9.78
C ILE A 61 49.46 -63.42 8.84
N VAL A 62 50.09 -62.39 9.42
CA VAL A 62 50.87 -61.39 8.67
C VAL A 62 52.34 -61.82 8.60
N GLY A 63 52.93 -61.83 7.40
CA GLY A 63 54.35 -62.09 7.19
C GLY A 63 55.24 -60.90 7.56
N PHE A 64 56.45 -61.17 8.05
CA PHE A 64 57.41 -60.17 8.54
C PHE A 64 57.79 -59.12 7.48
N GLU A 65 57.87 -59.51 6.21
CA GLU A 65 58.19 -58.61 5.08
C GLU A 65 57.11 -57.55 4.81
N SER A 66 55.86 -57.78 5.25
CA SER A 66 54.71 -56.93 4.92
C SER A 66 54.31 -55.96 6.04
N VAL A 67 55.02 -55.99 7.17
CA VAL A 67 54.67 -55.29 8.42
C VAL A 67 54.59 -53.78 8.24
N ALA A 68 55.55 -53.18 7.55
CA ALA A 68 55.58 -51.73 7.34
C ALA A 68 54.39 -51.23 6.50
N LEU A 69 53.97 -52.01 5.48
CA LEU A 69 52.84 -51.67 4.62
C LEU A 69 51.52 -51.81 5.38
N VAL A 70 51.33 -52.93 6.08
CA VAL A 70 50.11 -53.20 6.85
C VAL A 70 49.94 -52.16 7.96
N LYS A 71 51.01 -51.75 8.64
CA LYS A 71 50.98 -50.68 9.66
C LYS A 71 50.53 -49.33 9.07
N ARG A 72 51.05 -48.97 7.88
CA ARG A 72 50.65 -47.71 7.21
C ARG A 72 49.18 -47.76 6.80
N LEU A 73 48.74 -48.84 6.15
CA LEU A 73 47.34 -48.99 5.73
C LEU A 73 46.38 -49.01 6.92
N PHE A 74 46.73 -49.71 7.99
CA PHE A 74 45.93 -49.75 9.21
C PHE A 74 45.83 -48.35 9.87
N SER A 75 46.93 -47.61 9.93
CA SER A 75 46.93 -46.22 10.42
C SER A 75 46.09 -45.30 9.55
N GLU A 76 46.16 -45.45 8.21
CA GLU A 76 45.37 -44.67 7.27
C GLU A 76 43.87 -44.98 7.38
N LEU A 77 43.49 -46.26 7.49
CA LEU A 77 42.11 -46.69 7.68
C LEU A 77 41.53 -46.24 9.02
N THR A 78 42.33 -46.27 10.08
CA THR A 78 41.91 -45.77 11.41
C THR A 78 41.71 -44.26 11.35
N SER A 79 42.63 -43.51 10.74
CA SER A 79 42.47 -42.07 10.51
C SER A 79 41.27 -41.75 9.62
N MET A 80 41.00 -42.54 8.58
CA MET A 80 39.79 -42.40 7.75
C MET A 80 38.52 -42.67 8.54
N ARG A 81 38.49 -43.67 9.44
CA ARG A 81 37.35 -43.93 10.31
C ARG A 81 37.11 -42.79 11.29
N ASP A 82 38.17 -42.26 11.92
CA ASP A 82 38.07 -41.15 12.87
C ASP A 82 37.61 -39.86 12.17
N THR A 83 38.12 -39.58 10.97
CA THR A 83 37.66 -38.46 10.15
C THR A 83 36.22 -38.65 9.68
N GLN A 84 35.82 -39.86 9.30
CA GLN A 84 34.42 -40.15 8.98
C GLN A 84 33.50 -39.94 10.19
N GLN A 85 33.89 -40.39 11.39
CA GLN A 85 33.11 -40.22 12.61
C GLN A 85 32.99 -38.74 13.01
N THR A 86 34.06 -37.96 12.90
CA THR A 86 34.01 -36.52 13.18
C THR A 86 33.14 -35.78 12.16
N LEU A 87 33.24 -36.14 10.86
CA LEU A 87 32.39 -35.57 9.82
C LEU A 87 30.91 -35.88 10.04
N THR A 88 30.56 -37.12 10.41
CA THR A 88 29.14 -37.47 10.68
C THR A 88 28.60 -36.74 11.90
N GLN A 89 29.40 -36.59 12.95
CA GLN A 89 29.02 -35.81 14.13
C GLN A 89 28.80 -34.33 13.75
N HIS A 90 29.71 -33.72 13.01
CA HIS A 90 29.54 -32.35 12.51
C HIS A 90 28.30 -32.19 11.63
N LEU A 91 28.00 -33.16 10.77
CA LEU A 91 26.79 -33.14 9.92
C LEU A 91 25.53 -33.18 10.79
N ASN A 92 25.49 -34.06 11.80
CA ASN A 92 24.37 -34.13 12.74
C ASN A 92 24.18 -32.83 13.53
N ASP A 93 25.26 -32.23 14.02
CA ASP A 93 25.22 -30.94 14.72
C ASP A 93 24.70 -29.83 13.81
N LYS A 94 25.15 -29.81 12.54
CA LYS A 94 24.69 -28.86 11.53
C LYS A 94 23.19 -29.03 11.24
N ASN A 95 22.72 -30.25 11.00
CA ASN A 95 21.30 -30.53 10.78
C ASN A 95 20.45 -30.11 11.98
N SER A 96 20.89 -30.40 13.20
CA SER A 96 20.20 -29.98 14.43
C SER A 96 20.15 -28.45 14.53
N SER A 97 21.25 -27.76 14.23
CA SER A 97 21.29 -26.30 14.22
C SER A 97 20.37 -25.69 13.15
N GLU A 98 20.29 -26.29 11.96
CA GLU A 98 19.43 -25.85 10.88
C GLU A 98 17.95 -26.01 11.25
N LEU A 99 17.56 -27.16 11.81
CA LEU A 99 16.20 -27.39 12.28
C LEU A 99 15.80 -26.39 13.39
N ASN A 100 16.73 -26.07 14.30
CA ASN A 100 16.48 -25.05 15.32
C ASN A 100 16.31 -23.65 14.72
N LEU A 101 17.12 -23.28 13.73
CA LEU A 101 16.99 -22.03 12.98
C LEU A 101 15.65 -21.96 12.24
N GLN A 102 15.24 -23.03 11.55
CA GLN A 102 13.95 -23.10 10.86
C GLN A 102 12.78 -22.94 11.83
N ARG A 103 12.85 -23.59 13.02
CA ARG A 103 11.84 -23.44 14.08
C ARG A 103 11.72 -22.00 14.58
N GLN A 104 12.81 -21.23 14.59
CA GLN A 104 12.81 -19.82 14.98
C GLN A 104 12.37 -18.89 13.83
N LEU A 105 12.74 -19.20 12.58
CA LEU A 105 12.42 -18.38 11.41
C LEU A 105 10.95 -18.47 11.01
N HIS A 106 10.35 -19.66 11.08
CA HIS A 106 8.95 -19.85 10.68
C HIS A 106 7.94 -18.93 11.39
N PRO A 107 7.95 -18.77 12.73
CA PRO A 107 7.04 -17.84 13.39
C PRO A 107 7.31 -16.37 13.00
N LEU A 108 8.58 -16.00 12.78
CA LEU A 108 8.93 -14.65 12.33
C LEU A 108 8.42 -14.37 10.92
N GLN A 109 8.56 -15.32 9.99
CA GLN A 109 8.02 -15.19 8.63
C GLN A 109 6.49 -15.09 8.63
N LYS A 110 5.82 -15.87 9.48
CA LYS A 110 4.36 -15.79 9.66
C LYS A 110 3.95 -14.41 10.20
N GLU A 111 4.69 -13.89 11.17
CA GLU A 111 4.41 -12.57 11.75
C GLU A 111 4.68 -11.43 10.76
N ILE A 112 5.79 -11.47 10.02
CA ILE A 112 6.06 -10.52 8.92
C ILE A 112 4.92 -10.54 7.90
N SER A 113 4.46 -11.73 7.51
CA SER A 113 3.35 -11.87 6.56
C SER A 113 2.01 -11.36 7.12
N ARG A 114 1.81 -11.47 8.44
CA ARG A 114 0.65 -10.88 9.13
C ARG A 114 0.74 -9.35 9.14
N LEU A 115 1.87 -8.81 9.56
CA LEU A 115 2.11 -7.37 9.65
C LEU A 115 2.06 -6.70 8.28
N VAL A 116 2.57 -7.33 7.22
CA VAL A 116 2.48 -6.79 5.85
C VAL A 116 1.02 -6.70 5.40
N ARG A 117 0.19 -7.71 5.70
CA ARG A 117 -1.25 -7.66 5.38
C ARG A 117 -1.97 -6.57 6.16
N GLU A 118 -1.70 -6.47 7.46
CA GLU A 118 -2.27 -5.43 8.31
C GLU A 118 -1.84 -4.02 7.86
N ASN A 119 -0.56 -3.83 7.56
CA ASN A 119 -0.04 -2.57 7.08
C ASN A 119 -0.69 -2.16 5.74
N ASN A 120 -0.82 -3.09 4.80
CA ASN A 120 -1.52 -2.83 3.54
C ASN A 120 -3.00 -2.48 3.75
N GLN A 121 -3.67 -3.18 4.67
CA GLN A 121 -5.07 -2.90 5.01
C GLN A 121 -5.23 -1.50 5.61
N LEU A 122 -4.39 -1.14 6.59
CA LEU A 122 -4.38 0.18 7.20
C LEU A 122 -4.07 1.28 6.18
N HIS A 123 -3.15 1.03 5.24
CA HIS A 123 -2.89 1.96 4.15
C HIS A 123 -4.11 2.18 3.26
N LEU A 124 -4.85 1.12 2.92
CA LEU A 124 -6.10 1.24 2.14
C LEU A 124 -7.17 2.01 2.90
N GLU A 125 -7.35 1.73 4.19
CA GLU A 125 -8.30 2.44 5.05
C GLU A 125 -7.96 3.94 5.17
N LEU A 126 -6.67 4.26 5.31
CA LEU A 126 -6.20 5.64 5.36
C LEU A 126 -6.49 6.38 4.04
N ILE A 127 -6.26 5.74 2.90
CA ILE A 127 -6.57 6.31 1.59
C ILE A 127 -8.08 6.56 1.47
N GLN A 128 -8.91 5.57 1.80
CA GLN A 128 -10.37 5.68 1.72
C GLN A 128 -10.89 6.80 2.63
N SER A 129 -10.45 6.83 3.89
CA SER A 129 -10.82 7.88 4.84
C SER A 129 -10.36 9.27 4.36
N GLY A 130 -9.18 9.36 3.76
CA GLY A 130 -8.67 10.58 3.15
C GLY A 130 -9.56 11.07 1.99
N GLU A 131 -9.92 10.16 1.07
CA GLU A 131 -10.80 10.46 -0.06
C GLU A 131 -12.20 10.91 0.40
N GLU A 132 -12.79 10.23 1.39
CA GLU A 132 -14.09 10.58 1.96
C GLU A 132 -14.06 11.95 2.64
N SER A 133 -13.01 12.23 3.42
CA SER A 133 -12.81 13.52 4.07
C SER A 133 -12.66 14.65 3.06
N GLU A 134 -11.87 14.45 2.01
CA GLU A 134 -11.68 15.44 0.95
C GLU A 134 -12.98 15.68 0.17
N ALA A 135 -13.73 14.62 -0.15
CA ALA A 135 -15.03 14.73 -0.80
C ALA A 135 -16.02 15.54 0.05
N LEU A 136 -16.08 15.26 1.36
CA LEU A 136 -16.97 15.96 2.29
C LEU A 136 -16.56 17.43 2.44
N LYS A 137 -15.26 17.71 2.53
CA LYS A 137 -14.71 19.08 2.56
C LYS A 137 -15.05 19.86 1.30
N SER A 138 -14.93 19.22 0.12
CA SER A 138 -15.28 19.83 -1.16
C SER A 138 -16.78 20.16 -1.22
N LYS A 139 -17.64 19.21 -0.81
CA LYS A 139 -19.09 19.41 -0.71
C LYS A 139 -19.45 20.59 0.20
N HIS A 140 -18.88 20.65 1.40
CA HIS A 140 -19.11 21.76 2.33
C HIS A 140 -18.65 23.09 1.75
N LYS A 141 -17.47 23.14 1.11
CA LYS A 141 -16.95 24.35 0.46
C LYS A 141 -17.90 24.84 -0.65
N LEU A 142 -18.47 23.93 -1.44
CA LEU A 142 -19.45 24.28 -2.46
C LEU A 142 -20.73 24.83 -1.83
N SER A 143 -21.27 24.16 -0.80
CA SER A 143 -22.45 24.66 -0.08
C SER A 143 -22.21 26.03 0.55
N THR A 144 -21.05 26.27 1.17
CA THR A 144 -20.68 27.58 1.71
C THR A 144 -20.71 28.66 0.62
N LYS A 145 -20.09 28.41 -0.54
CA LYS A 145 -20.13 29.36 -1.67
C LYS A 145 -21.55 29.63 -2.16
N GLN A 146 -22.41 28.61 -2.20
CA GLN A 146 -23.82 28.77 -2.57
C GLN A 146 -24.56 29.66 -1.58
N TYR A 147 -24.38 29.44 -0.27
CA TYR A 147 -25.00 30.28 0.76
C TYR A 147 -24.45 31.71 0.75
N GLU A 148 -23.14 31.89 0.55
CA GLU A 148 -22.53 33.21 0.38
C GLU A 148 -23.10 33.95 -0.85
N GLY A 149 -23.39 33.23 -1.94
CA GLY A 149 -24.10 33.77 -3.10
C GLY A 149 -25.49 34.26 -2.73
N LYS A 150 -26.32 33.39 -2.13
CA LYS A 150 -27.68 33.75 -1.68
C LYS A 150 -27.69 34.94 -0.72
N ILE A 151 -26.73 35.02 0.20
CA ILE A 151 -26.60 36.15 1.12
C ILE A 151 -26.32 37.44 0.36
N ARG A 152 -25.40 37.43 -0.62
CA ARG A 152 -25.11 38.60 -1.45
C ARG A 152 -26.32 39.03 -2.26
N ASP A 153 -27.05 38.09 -2.86
CA ASP A 153 -28.25 38.40 -3.64
C ASP A 153 -29.35 38.99 -2.75
N GLN A 154 -29.56 38.43 -1.55
CA GLN A 154 -30.50 38.98 -0.56
C GLN A 154 -30.09 40.38 -0.09
N GLN A 155 -28.81 40.61 0.17
CA GLN A 155 -28.29 41.93 0.52
C GLN A 155 -28.50 42.94 -0.61
N PHE A 156 -28.31 42.53 -1.87
CA PHE A 156 -28.59 43.35 -3.03
C PHE A 156 -30.08 43.73 -3.08
N MET A 157 -30.98 42.75 -2.95
CA MET A 157 -32.43 43.00 -2.93
C MET A 157 -32.84 43.94 -1.81
N ILE A 158 -32.30 43.77 -0.60
CA ILE A 158 -32.55 44.68 0.53
C ILE A 158 -32.08 46.10 0.19
N SER A 159 -30.91 46.24 -0.42
CA SER A 159 -30.37 47.55 -0.80
C SER A 159 -31.20 48.24 -1.89
N GLU A 160 -31.74 47.47 -2.83
CA GLU A 160 -32.62 47.96 -3.89
C GLU A 160 -33.98 48.40 -3.32
N GLN A 161 -34.59 47.57 -2.46
CA GLN A 161 -35.82 47.91 -1.75
C GLN A 161 -35.65 49.15 -0.88
N ALA A 162 -34.53 49.28 -0.17
CA ALA A 162 -34.23 50.48 0.62
C ALA A 162 -34.18 51.75 -0.25
N LYS A 163 -33.55 51.69 -1.42
CA LYS A 163 -33.55 52.82 -2.39
C LYS A 163 -34.96 53.12 -2.92
N HIS A 164 -35.75 52.08 -3.18
CA HIS A 164 -37.12 52.24 -3.64
C HIS A 164 -38.00 52.91 -2.58
N ILE A 165 -37.91 52.47 -1.32
CA ILE A 165 -38.59 53.09 -0.19
C ILE A 165 -38.18 54.56 -0.07
N HIS A 166 -36.88 54.86 -0.13
CA HIS A 166 -36.39 56.24 -0.06
C HIS A 166 -36.95 57.13 -1.20
N SER A 167 -37.06 56.59 -2.42
CA SER A 167 -37.68 57.32 -3.54
C SER A 167 -39.17 57.59 -3.31
N LEU A 168 -39.91 56.63 -2.76
CA LEU A 168 -41.32 56.80 -2.42
C LEU A 168 -41.51 57.81 -1.28
N GLU A 169 -40.68 57.74 -0.24
CA GLU A 169 -40.67 58.73 0.86
C GLU A 169 -40.41 60.14 0.32
N GLY A 170 -39.47 60.30 -0.62
CA GLY A 170 -39.21 61.58 -1.29
C GLY A 170 -40.42 62.10 -2.08
N LYS A 171 -41.11 61.24 -2.85
CA LYS A 171 -42.34 61.63 -3.57
C LYS A 171 -43.47 62.02 -2.62
N VAL A 172 -43.62 61.30 -1.51
CA VAL A 172 -44.61 61.63 -0.47
C VAL A 172 -44.27 62.98 0.15
N GLN A 173 -42.99 63.26 0.40
CA GLN A 173 -42.55 64.55 0.92
C GLN A 173 -42.80 65.69 -0.08
N GLU A 174 -42.47 65.50 -1.36
CA GLU A 174 -42.75 66.47 -2.43
C GLU A 174 -44.25 66.74 -2.58
N GLN A 175 -45.09 65.70 -2.51
CA GLN A 175 -46.55 65.87 -2.54
C GLN A 175 -47.06 66.64 -1.33
N LYS A 176 -46.51 66.40 -0.12
CA LYS A 176 -46.85 67.18 1.08
C LYS A 176 -46.46 68.64 0.92
N GLU A 177 -45.24 68.93 0.49
CA GLU A 177 -44.77 70.29 0.20
C GLU A 177 -45.61 70.97 -0.88
N ARG A 178 -46.05 70.22 -1.91
CA ARG A 178 -46.94 70.73 -2.94
C ARG A 178 -48.31 71.10 -2.37
N ILE A 179 -48.90 70.24 -1.54
CA ILE A 179 -50.18 70.51 -0.86
C ILE A 179 -50.03 71.73 0.06
N GLU A 180 -48.98 71.80 0.86
CA GLU A 180 -48.68 72.96 1.71
C GLU A 180 -48.54 74.24 0.88
N SER A 181 -47.80 74.21 -0.23
CA SER A 181 -47.67 75.36 -1.13
C SER A 181 -49.01 75.80 -1.74
N LEU A 182 -49.88 74.85 -2.10
CA LEU A 182 -51.20 75.15 -2.65
C LEU A 182 -52.11 75.74 -1.58
N LEU A 183 -52.04 75.22 -0.36
CA LEU A 183 -52.78 75.75 0.78
C LEU A 183 -52.31 77.16 1.13
N ASP A 184 -51.00 77.42 1.19
CA ASP A 184 -50.42 78.74 1.45
C ASP A 184 -50.82 79.75 0.36
N ASN A 185 -50.81 79.34 -0.92
CA ASN A 185 -51.31 80.16 -2.03
C ASN A 185 -52.81 80.44 -1.94
N HIS A 186 -53.60 79.54 -1.36
CA HIS A 186 -55.03 79.72 -1.16
C HIS A 186 -55.34 80.71 -0.01
N TRP A 187 -54.41 80.90 0.92
CA TRP A 187 -54.49 81.88 1.99
C TRP A 187 -53.88 83.26 1.64
N VAL A 188 -53.62 83.53 0.36
CA VAL A 188 -53.22 84.88 -0.08
C VAL A 188 -54.41 85.82 0.09
N TYR A 189 -54.37 86.56 1.19
CA TYR A 189 -55.24 87.67 1.52
C TYR A 189 -55.38 88.62 0.33
N THR A 190 -56.57 88.73 -0.24
CA THR A 190 -56.93 89.93 -1.00
C THR A 190 -56.88 91.08 -0.01
N ALA A 191 -55.92 92.00 -0.19
CA ALA A 191 -55.82 93.21 0.61
C ALA A 191 -57.14 94.00 0.51
N SER A 192 -57.98 93.88 1.55
CA SER A 192 -59.07 94.81 1.81
C SER A 192 -58.98 95.26 3.27
N ASN A 193 -59.09 96.56 3.46
CA ASN A 193 -58.83 97.26 4.71
C ASN A 193 -59.95 97.05 5.73
N SER A 194 -60.05 95.87 6.35
CA SER A 194 -60.81 95.64 7.58
C SER A 194 -60.54 94.21 8.05
N GLY A 195 -59.93 94.07 9.22
CA GLY A 195 -59.34 92.82 9.72
C GLY A 195 -60.33 91.70 10.05
N GLU A 196 -60.88 91.05 9.03
CA GLU A 196 -61.51 89.73 9.12
C GLU A 196 -61.01 88.84 7.98
N SER A 197 -60.36 87.73 8.34
CA SER A 197 -59.86 86.72 7.41
C SER A 197 -61.01 85.83 6.93
N VAL A 198 -61.28 85.80 5.63
CA VAL A 198 -62.23 84.85 5.01
C VAL A 198 -61.49 84.05 3.93
N PRO A 199 -61.60 82.71 3.90
CA PRO A 199 -60.98 81.88 2.86
C PRO A 199 -61.58 82.16 1.48
N ILE A 200 -60.75 82.09 0.43
CA ILE A 200 -61.20 82.12 -0.98
C ILE A 200 -62.02 80.85 -1.24
N GLY A 201 -63.34 80.94 -1.10
CA GLY A 201 -64.23 79.85 -1.49
C GLY A 201 -64.16 79.64 -3.01
N MET A 202 -63.64 78.50 -3.44
CA MET A 202 -63.76 78.03 -4.82
C MET A 202 -65.26 77.88 -5.14
N GLU A 203 -65.79 78.71 -6.05
CA GLU A 203 -67.17 78.60 -6.52
C GLU A 203 -67.37 77.24 -7.20
N ILE A 204 -68.02 76.30 -6.52
CA ILE A 204 -68.56 75.10 -7.16
C ILE A 204 -69.82 75.53 -7.91
N SER A 205 -69.64 75.92 -9.17
CA SER A 205 -70.74 76.06 -10.11
C SER A 205 -71.32 74.67 -10.42
N MET A 206 -72.37 74.28 -9.68
CA MET A 206 -73.24 73.17 -10.10
C MET A 206 -74.12 73.64 -11.26
N SER A 207 -73.58 73.63 -12.48
CA SER A 207 -74.38 73.81 -13.69
C SER A 207 -74.91 72.47 -14.17
N ALA A 208 -76.24 72.35 -14.11
CA ALA A 208 -77.13 71.65 -15.04
C ALA A 208 -76.69 70.30 -15.64
N ASN A 209 -77.46 69.26 -15.30
CA ASN A 209 -77.64 68.00 -16.03
C ASN A 209 -77.28 68.06 -17.53
N PRO A 210 -76.23 67.38 -17.97
CA PRO A 210 -76.15 66.91 -19.34
C PRO A 210 -76.98 65.62 -19.49
N SER A 211 -77.75 65.59 -20.57
CA SER A 211 -78.55 64.45 -21.08
C SER A 211 -77.80 63.12 -21.01
N PRO A 212 -78.48 61.99 -20.72
CA PRO A 212 -77.83 60.68 -20.71
C PRO A 212 -77.27 60.39 -22.11
N PRO A 213 -75.97 60.08 -22.23
CA PRO A 213 -75.41 59.61 -23.50
C PRO A 213 -76.02 58.24 -23.82
N GLN A 214 -76.37 58.04 -25.09
CA GLN A 214 -76.76 56.74 -25.63
C GLN A 214 -75.64 55.72 -25.35
N PRO A 215 -75.96 54.43 -25.14
CA PRO A 215 -74.92 53.42 -25.02
C PRO A 215 -74.20 53.31 -26.37
N GLU A 216 -73.01 53.88 -26.42
CA GLU A 216 -72.00 53.45 -27.38
C GLU A 216 -71.73 51.98 -27.05
N ILE A 217 -71.88 51.12 -28.05
CA ILE A 217 -71.44 49.73 -27.94
C ILE A 217 -69.91 49.82 -27.88
N ASP A 218 -69.38 49.89 -26.67
CA ASP A 218 -67.98 49.61 -26.41
C ASP A 218 -67.74 48.15 -26.81
N HIS A 219 -67.29 47.94 -28.05
CA HIS A 219 -66.43 46.80 -28.36
C HIS A 219 -65.06 47.04 -27.72
N ALA A 220 -65.07 47.12 -26.40
CA ALA A 220 -63.92 46.94 -25.54
C ALA A 220 -64.42 46.13 -24.35
N VAL A 221 -64.81 44.88 -24.65
CA VAL A 221 -64.40 43.83 -23.74
C VAL A 221 -62.91 44.08 -23.55
N GLU A 222 -62.50 44.53 -22.36
CA GLU A 222 -61.18 44.22 -21.85
C GLU A 222 -61.11 42.69 -21.86
N GLN A 223 -60.90 42.14 -23.06
CA GLN A 223 -60.10 40.95 -23.18
C GLN A 223 -58.82 41.42 -22.51
N GLU A 224 -58.51 40.84 -21.36
CA GLU A 224 -57.14 40.74 -20.93
C GLU A 224 -56.39 40.24 -22.15
N PHE A 225 -55.88 41.18 -22.95
CA PHE A 225 -54.84 40.91 -23.91
C PHE A 225 -53.66 40.66 -22.98
N VAL A 226 -53.62 39.44 -22.43
CA VAL A 226 -52.38 38.83 -22.00
C VAL A 226 -51.54 38.97 -23.25
N ASP A 227 -50.64 39.95 -23.22
CA ASP A 227 -49.83 40.29 -24.36
C ASP A 227 -49.09 39.02 -24.75
N LEU A 228 -49.61 38.35 -25.79
CA LEU A 228 -49.20 36.99 -26.14
C LEU A 228 -47.71 36.99 -26.45
N HIS A 229 -47.19 38.14 -26.89
CA HIS A 229 -45.76 38.41 -27.03
C HIS A 229 -45.01 38.37 -25.71
N ASP A 230 -45.49 39.00 -24.64
CA ASP A 230 -44.84 38.95 -23.33
C ASP A 230 -44.91 37.54 -22.71
N ALA A 231 -46.03 36.84 -22.87
CA ALA A 231 -46.18 35.47 -22.39
C ALA A 231 -45.24 34.50 -23.13
N THR A 232 -45.13 34.62 -24.46
CA THR A 232 -44.21 33.81 -25.27
C THR A 232 -42.75 34.18 -25.05
N ALA A 233 -42.42 35.46 -24.89
CA ALA A 233 -41.07 35.92 -24.54
C ALA A 233 -40.62 35.36 -23.17
N LYS A 234 -41.51 35.38 -22.16
CA LYS A 234 -41.25 34.75 -20.86
C LYS A 234 -41.04 33.24 -20.97
N GLN A 235 -41.82 32.55 -21.81
CA GLN A 235 -41.64 31.12 -22.05
C GLN A 235 -40.31 30.82 -22.75
N ILE A 236 -39.89 31.63 -23.72
CA ILE A 236 -38.60 31.48 -24.41
C ILE A 236 -37.45 31.65 -23.40
N LEU A 237 -37.47 32.70 -22.58
CA LEU A 237 -36.45 32.91 -21.55
C LEU A 237 -36.38 31.75 -20.55
N MET A 238 -37.53 31.24 -20.10
CA MET A 238 -37.58 30.06 -19.22
C MET A 238 -37.03 28.80 -19.89
N LEU A 239 -37.28 28.62 -21.19
CA LEU A 239 -36.76 27.48 -21.93
C LEU A 239 -35.25 27.60 -22.16
N GLU A 240 -34.74 28.80 -22.45
CA GLU A 240 -33.32 29.09 -22.58
C GLU A 240 -32.59 28.86 -21.24
N GLU A 241 -33.17 29.31 -20.12
CA GLU A 241 -32.64 29.06 -18.78
C GLU A 241 -32.59 27.56 -18.47
N LYS A 242 -33.68 26.81 -18.72
CA LYS A 242 -33.69 25.35 -18.55
C LYS A 242 -32.71 24.64 -19.47
N LEU A 243 -32.54 25.11 -20.69
CA LEU A 243 -31.58 24.54 -21.64
C LEU A 243 -30.14 24.80 -21.17
N GLN A 244 -29.86 25.99 -20.64
CA GLN A 244 -28.57 26.33 -20.06
C GLN A 244 -28.29 25.52 -18.78
N GLU A 245 -29.27 25.36 -17.89
CA GLU A 245 -29.17 24.50 -16.71
C GLU A 245 -28.91 23.05 -17.10
N SER A 246 -29.66 22.51 -18.07
CA SER A 246 -29.46 21.16 -18.59
C SER A 246 -28.08 20.98 -19.23
N ALA A 247 -27.57 21.98 -19.95
CA ALA A 247 -26.23 21.93 -20.53
C ALA A 247 -25.15 21.95 -19.43
N SER A 248 -25.33 22.80 -18.41
CA SER A 248 -24.39 22.88 -17.30
C SER A 248 -24.32 21.58 -16.48
N THR A 249 -25.47 20.94 -16.23
CA THR A 249 -25.55 19.65 -15.53
C THR A 249 -24.94 18.53 -16.37
N GLN A 250 -25.13 18.56 -17.70
CA GLN A 250 -24.49 17.60 -18.60
C GLN A 250 -22.96 17.71 -18.56
N VAL A 251 -22.41 18.93 -18.54
CA VAL A 251 -20.96 19.13 -18.39
C VAL A 251 -20.47 18.63 -17.04
N GLN A 252 -21.19 18.91 -15.94
CA GLN A 252 -20.83 18.42 -14.61
C GLN A 252 -20.81 16.88 -14.55
N LEU A 253 -21.85 16.23 -15.05
CA LEU A 253 -21.93 14.77 -15.12
C LEU A 253 -20.81 14.16 -15.97
N GLN A 254 -20.46 14.82 -17.09
CA GLN A 254 -19.36 14.38 -17.93
C GLN A 254 -18.02 14.45 -17.18
N THR A 255 -17.76 15.55 -16.47
CA THR A 255 -16.54 15.68 -15.67
C THR A 255 -16.47 14.67 -14.53
N GLU A 256 -17.60 14.36 -13.89
CA GLU A 256 -17.67 13.34 -12.84
C GLU A 256 -17.41 11.94 -13.40
N LEU A 257 -17.97 11.63 -14.58
CA LEU A 257 -17.68 10.39 -15.31
C LEU A 257 -16.19 10.25 -15.62
N ASP A 258 -15.53 11.30 -16.11
CA ASP A 258 -14.11 11.26 -16.43
C ASP A 258 -13.24 10.99 -15.18
N VAL A 259 -13.59 11.62 -14.06
CA VAL A 259 -12.93 11.39 -12.76
C VAL A 259 -13.14 9.96 -12.29
N LEU A 260 -14.37 9.43 -12.37
CA LEU A 260 -14.69 8.06 -11.98
C LEU A 260 -13.98 7.04 -12.87
N GLN A 261 -13.91 7.28 -14.18
CA GLN A 261 -13.16 6.44 -15.10
C GLN A 261 -11.66 6.41 -14.78
N LEU A 262 -11.08 7.56 -14.40
CA LEU A 262 -9.68 7.62 -13.96
C LEU A 262 -9.46 6.82 -12.68
N LYS A 263 -10.38 6.92 -11.71
CA LYS A 263 -10.34 6.12 -10.48
C LYS A 263 -10.45 4.62 -10.76
N LEU A 264 -11.35 4.21 -11.66
CA LEU A 264 -11.46 2.80 -12.08
C LEU A 264 -10.17 2.29 -12.71
N LYS A 265 -9.59 3.03 -13.66
CA LYS A 265 -8.30 2.67 -14.28
C LYS A 265 -7.18 2.51 -13.26
N ASN A 266 -7.12 3.37 -12.25
CA ASN A 266 -6.12 3.27 -11.19
C ASN A 266 -6.37 2.03 -10.31
N ARG A 267 -7.62 1.76 -9.94
CA ARG A 267 -7.99 0.54 -9.20
C ARG A 267 -7.67 -0.73 -9.99
N GLU A 268 -7.96 -0.76 -11.29
CA GLU A 268 -7.62 -1.90 -12.16
C GLU A 268 -6.12 -2.17 -12.21
N LYS A 269 -5.28 -1.12 -12.33
CA LYS A 269 -3.82 -1.25 -12.26
C LYS A 269 -3.36 -1.85 -10.93
N GLU A 270 -3.97 -1.44 -9.82
CA GLU A 270 -3.62 -1.95 -8.50
C GLU A 270 -4.10 -3.40 -8.30
N ILE A 271 -5.29 -3.75 -8.81
CA ILE A 271 -5.78 -5.12 -8.85
C ILE A 271 -4.79 -6.00 -9.64
N LEU A 272 -4.30 -5.54 -10.79
CA LEU A 272 -3.29 -6.26 -11.57
C LEU A 272 -1.96 -6.40 -10.80
N ARG A 273 -1.52 -5.35 -10.11
CA ARG A 273 -0.30 -5.39 -9.29
C ARG A 273 -0.42 -6.40 -8.15
N MET A 274 -1.52 -6.33 -7.39
CA MET A 274 -1.83 -7.25 -6.29
C MET A 274 -1.99 -8.68 -6.80
N GLY A 275 -2.69 -8.87 -7.93
CA GLY A 275 -2.84 -10.19 -8.58
C GLY A 275 -1.50 -10.79 -8.97
N LYS A 276 -0.56 -10.00 -9.49
CA LYS A 276 0.80 -10.46 -9.79
C LYS A 276 1.54 -10.88 -8.52
N LEU A 277 1.49 -10.09 -7.45
CA LEU A 277 2.13 -10.43 -6.17
C LEU A 277 1.54 -11.72 -5.57
N LEU A 278 0.22 -11.88 -5.61
CA LEU A 278 -0.45 -13.10 -5.15
C LEU A 278 -0.03 -14.31 -5.99
N SER A 279 -0.01 -14.20 -7.32
CA SER A 279 0.44 -15.29 -8.19
C SER A 279 1.89 -15.71 -7.93
N GLN A 280 2.78 -14.75 -7.69
CA GLN A 280 4.18 -15.04 -7.35
C GLN A 280 4.29 -15.73 -5.99
N ASN A 281 3.49 -15.31 -5.00
CA ASN A 281 3.47 -15.93 -3.68
C ASN A 281 2.92 -17.35 -3.72
N ILE A 282 1.78 -17.56 -4.40
CA ILE A 282 1.17 -18.88 -4.60
C ILE A 282 2.14 -19.82 -5.31
N ASN A 283 2.81 -19.35 -6.36
CA ASN A 283 3.81 -20.17 -7.06
C ASN A 283 4.99 -20.54 -6.16
N SER A 284 5.45 -19.62 -5.29
CA SER A 284 6.53 -19.93 -4.34
C SER A 284 6.09 -20.92 -3.24
N GLU A 285 4.84 -20.84 -2.79
CA GLU A 285 4.27 -21.78 -1.82
C GLU A 285 4.07 -23.16 -2.47
N GLN A 286 3.59 -23.20 -3.71
CA GLN A 286 3.44 -24.43 -4.48
C GLN A 286 4.80 -25.10 -4.74
N GLU A 287 5.82 -24.34 -5.15
CA GLU A 287 7.18 -24.87 -5.37
C GLU A 287 7.80 -25.40 -4.06
N TYR A 288 7.52 -24.74 -2.93
CA TYR A 288 7.93 -25.22 -1.62
C TYR A 288 7.22 -26.52 -1.22
N LEU A 289 5.91 -26.60 -1.46
CA LEU A 289 5.13 -27.82 -1.19
C LEU A 289 5.56 -28.98 -2.08
N GLU A 290 5.84 -28.73 -3.36
CA GLU A 290 6.34 -29.73 -4.31
C GLU A 290 7.69 -30.31 -3.87
N LYS A 291 8.65 -29.45 -3.47
CA LYS A 291 9.91 -29.91 -2.86
C LYS A 291 9.69 -30.73 -1.58
N GLN A 292 8.70 -30.38 -0.78
CA GLN A 292 8.37 -31.17 0.41
C GLN A 292 7.75 -32.53 0.07
N VAL A 293 6.94 -32.60 -1.00
CA VAL A 293 6.40 -33.87 -1.51
C VAL A 293 7.52 -34.74 -2.07
N ASP A 294 8.41 -34.19 -2.89
CA ASP A 294 9.56 -34.91 -3.45
C ASP A 294 10.46 -35.52 -2.35
N THR A 295 10.75 -34.75 -1.31
CA THR A 295 11.54 -35.25 -0.17
C THR A 295 10.81 -36.35 0.59
N LYS A 296 9.49 -36.24 0.77
CA LYS A 296 8.67 -37.31 1.36
C LYS A 296 8.67 -38.56 0.48
N ASP A 297 8.51 -38.43 -0.83
CA ASP A 297 8.54 -39.55 -1.76
C ASP A 297 9.90 -40.25 -1.75
N GLU A 298 11.00 -39.51 -1.68
CA GLU A 298 12.35 -40.09 -1.51
C GLU A 298 12.49 -40.84 -0.18
N THR A 299 11.92 -40.31 0.92
CA THR A 299 11.91 -41.05 2.20
C THR A 299 11.05 -42.31 2.14
N ILE A 300 9.90 -42.26 1.47
CA ILE A 300 9.01 -43.41 1.28
C ILE A 300 9.72 -44.48 0.43
N LYS A 301 10.40 -44.09 -0.65
CA LYS A 301 11.20 -45.02 -1.47
C LYS A 301 12.28 -45.71 -0.63
N ARG A 302 13.02 -44.96 0.20
CA ARG A 302 14.04 -45.56 1.08
C ARG A 302 13.44 -46.52 2.10
N LEU A 303 12.32 -46.15 2.72
CA LEU A 303 11.63 -47.01 3.68
C LEU A 303 11.09 -48.28 3.00
N ASN A 304 10.54 -48.16 1.79
CA ASN A 304 10.08 -49.31 1.01
C ASN A 304 11.24 -50.22 0.64
N GLN A 305 12.39 -49.68 0.20
CA GLN A 305 13.59 -50.49 -0.04
C GLN A 305 14.07 -51.24 1.21
N GLN A 306 13.99 -50.62 2.38
CA GLN A 306 14.31 -51.27 3.65
C GLN A 306 13.29 -52.37 4.01
N LEU A 307 12.00 -52.12 3.78
CA LEU A 307 10.94 -53.12 3.94
C LEU A 307 11.11 -54.30 2.99
N ASP A 308 11.43 -54.05 1.72
CA ASP A 308 11.70 -55.10 0.73
C ASP A 308 12.90 -55.95 1.15
N PHE A 309 13.98 -55.31 1.60
CA PHE A 309 15.17 -56.01 2.11
C PHE A 309 14.83 -56.88 3.34
N LEU A 310 14.08 -56.35 4.29
CA LEU A 310 13.65 -57.11 5.47
C LEU A 310 12.68 -58.24 5.10
N SER A 311 11.75 -58.00 4.17
CA SER A 311 10.84 -59.01 3.66
C SER A 311 11.59 -60.13 2.95
N GLU A 312 12.63 -59.81 2.19
CA GLU A 312 13.50 -60.79 1.53
C GLU A 312 14.27 -61.63 2.55
N GLN A 313 14.76 -61.02 3.64
CA GLN A 313 15.39 -61.76 4.74
C GLN A 313 14.41 -62.66 5.50
N VAL A 314 13.18 -62.20 5.75
CA VAL A 314 12.14 -63.01 6.40
C VAL A 314 11.77 -64.18 5.51
N ALA A 315 11.57 -63.96 4.20
CA ALA A 315 11.29 -65.03 3.25
C ALA A 315 12.43 -66.06 3.13
N LEU A 316 13.69 -65.62 3.19
CA LEU A 316 14.85 -66.51 3.24
C LEU A 316 14.92 -67.30 4.55
N GLY A 317 14.60 -66.66 5.68
CA GLY A 317 14.55 -67.27 7.01
C GLY A 317 13.40 -68.26 7.20
N GLU A 318 12.27 -68.08 6.50
CA GLU A 318 11.14 -69.01 6.49
C GLU A 318 11.35 -70.22 5.55
N SER A 319 12.42 -70.23 4.72
CA SER A 319 12.74 -71.35 3.81
C SER A 319 13.77 -72.36 4.35
N LEU A 320 14.22 -72.19 5.60
CA LEU A 320 15.12 -73.09 6.34
C LEU A 320 14.35 -73.95 7.35
#